data_AF-A0A914JLR0-F1
#
_entry.id   AF-A0A914JLR0-F1
#
_cell.length_a   1.000
_cell.length_b   1.000
_cell.length_c   1.000
_cell.angle_alpha   90.00
_cell.angle_beta   90.00
_cell.angle_gamma   90.00
#
_symmetry.space_group_name_H-M   'P 1'
#
loop_
_entity.id
_entity.type
_entity.pdbx_description
1 polymer ?
#
loop_
_entity_poly.entity_id
_entity_poly.type
_entity_poly.pdbx_seq_one_letter_code
_entity_poly.pdbx_strand_id
1 'polypeptide(L)'
;MAEKIVKNVENLSLDETKKKILEPVNDLKKKLDEDCFDERQRLDGCSFTNGFLIESLRTNDQDFIEKYGKRPVKNITSTIVSKGKGFVSIILKCTVHFVDSSSDSDIYTTVLKVPGTESMDEAFGEIADFGKDFLHRLVKIHETEIKFYNEIALFCSDGVPIPKVNKTLPWIPGEQQGMIHMEDLSGCAKSINIMDSLNVRQVENIVSGLANLHKNGLINKSKMVLDNDKTFVIEMLQTFLPKVPLFIKSFLELANNDEFFTKMFSKYEKLILNVDFYIYASFDAWKDLKMEP
;
A
#
# COMPACT_ATOMS: atom_id res chain seq x y z
N MET A 1 -55.67 -39.84 10.22
CA MET A 1 -54.52 -38.92 10.42
C MET A 1 -54.58 -37.75 9.45
N ALA A 2 -54.86 -37.98 8.15
CA ALA A 2 -55.06 -36.92 7.15
C ALA A 2 -56.24 -35.96 7.45
N GLU A 3 -57.39 -36.45 7.94
CA GLU A 3 -58.54 -35.60 8.29
C GLU A 3 -58.28 -34.65 9.47
N LYS A 4 -57.35 -35.02 10.36
CA LYS A 4 -56.93 -34.18 11.49
C LYS A 4 -56.00 -33.04 11.06
N ILE A 5 -55.34 -33.20 9.91
CA ILE A 5 -54.47 -32.18 9.31
C ILE A 5 -55.31 -31.18 8.52
N VAL A 6 -56.34 -31.64 7.78
CA VAL A 6 -57.23 -30.77 6.99
C VAL A 6 -58.05 -29.82 7.89
N LYS A 7 -58.62 -30.32 9.00
CA LYS A 7 -59.37 -29.49 9.97
C LYS A 7 -58.54 -28.43 10.70
N ASN A 8 -57.22 -28.61 10.77
CA ASN A 8 -56.31 -27.64 11.40
C ASN A 8 -55.88 -26.52 10.43
N VAL A 9 -56.06 -26.72 9.12
CA VAL A 9 -55.72 -25.71 8.09
C VAL A 9 -56.89 -24.76 7.85
N GLU A 10 -58.15 -25.23 7.99
CA GLU A 10 -59.35 -24.41 7.80
C GLU A 10 -59.61 -23.39 8.93
N ASN A 11 -58.96 -23.54 10.08
CA ASN A 11 -59.10 -22.63 11.23
C ASN A 11 -58.01 -21.56 11.33
N LEU A 12 -57.02 -21.57 10.43
CA LEU A 12 -55.99 -20.53 10.40
C LEU A 12 -56.54 -19.34 9.60
N SER A 13 -56.60 -18.17 10.23
CA SER A 13 -56.97 -16.96 9.49
C SER A 13 -55.98 -16.73 8.35
N LEU A 14 -56.43 -16.04 7.30
CA LEU A 14 -55.58 -15.68 6.16
C LEU A 14 -54.31 -14.92 6.60
N ASP A 15 -54.34 -14.25 7.75
CA ASP A 15 -53.20 -13.54 8.36
C ASP A 15 -52.23 -14.48 9.09
N GLU A 16 -52.71 -15.51 9.78
CA GLU A 16 -51.83 -16.49 10.46
C GLU A 16 -51.09 -17.38 9.46
N THR A 17 -51.73 -17.71 8.33
CA THR A 17 -51.11 -18.47 7.23
C THR A 17 -50.06 -17.61 6.49
N LYS A 18 -50.36 -16.32 6.25
CA LYS A 18 -49.37 -15.37 5.72
C LYS A 18 -48.18 -15.22 6.65
N LYS A 19 -48.38 -15.10 7.96
CA LYS A 19 -47.30 -14.94 8.93
C LYS A 19 -46.39 -16.18 9.00
N LYS A 20 -46.97 -17.38 9.09
CA LYS A 20 -46.22 -18.65 9.12
C LYS A 20 -45.44 -18.97 7.84
N ILE A 21 -45.85 -18.43 6.69
CA ILE A 21 -45.21 -18.71 5.39
C ILE A 21 -44.29 -17.57 4.95
N LEU A 22 -44.69 -16.30 5.15
CA LEU A 22 -43.86 -15.15 4.77
C LEU A 22 -42.69 -14.91 5.72
N GLU A 23 -42.80 -15.14 7.03
CA GLU A 23 -41.67 -14.91 7.94
C GLU A 23 -40.46 -15.80 7.59
N PRO A 24 -40.60 -17.13 7.39
CA PRO A 24 -39.48 -17.96 6.96
C PRO A 24 -38.95 -17.62 5.57
N VAL A 25 -39.82 -17.23 4.63
CA VAL A 25 -39.42 -16.82 3.28
C VAL A 25 -38.68 -15.48 3.29
N ASN A 26 -39.09 -14.55 4.15
CA ASN A 26 -38.41 -13.27 4.34
C ASN A 26 -37.09 -13.45 5.08
N ASP A 27 -37.00 -14.34 6.07
CA ASP A 27 -35.73 -14.70 6.72
C ASP A 27 -34.79 -15.44 5.76
N LEU A 28 -35.32 -16.29 4.88
CA LEU A 28 -34.54 -16.94 3.81
C LEU A 28 -34.07 -15.92 2.77
N LYS A 29 -34.93 -15.02 2.31
CA LYS A 29 -34.53 -13.92 1.41
C LYS A 29 -33.51 -13.01 2.07
N LYS A 30 -33.70 -12.66 3.33
CA LYS A 30 -32.77 -11.85 4.10
C LYS A 30 -31.42 -12.54 4.27
N LYS A 31 -31.39 -13.86 4.54
CA LYS A 31 -30.16 -14.65 4.54
C LYS A 31 -29.51 -14.78 3.17
N LEU A 32 -30.30 -14.94 2.09
CA LEU A 32 -29.80 -14.97 0.71
C LEU A 32 -29.24 -13.61 0.25
N ASP A 33 -29.84 -12.51 0.72
CA ASP A 33 -29.37 -11.15 0.46
C ASP A 33 -28.18 -10.77 1.37
N GLU A 34 -28.08 -11.34 2.58
CA GLU A 34 -26.96 -11.16 3.52
C GLU A 34 -25.72 -12.01 3.16
N ASP A 35 -25.87 -13.11 2.41
CA ASP A 35 -24.77 -13.97 1.92
C ASP A 35 -24.32 -13.62 0.47
N CYS A 36 -24.88 -12.56 -0.11
CA CYS A 36 -24.54 -12.08 -1.45
C CYS A 36 -23.26 -11.21 -1.39
N PHE A 37 -22.23 -11.57 -2.16
CA PHE A 37 -21.05 -10.75 -2.34
C PHE A 37 -21.41 -9.40 -2.98
N ASP A 38 -21.27 -8.31 -2.21
CA ASP A 38 -21.53 -6.96 -2.72
C ASP A 38 -20.31 -6.40 -3.47
N GLU A 39 -20.38 -6.41 -4.80
CA GLU A 39 -19.36 -5.83 -5.68
C GLU A 39 -19.24 -4.30 -5.56
N ARG A 40 -20.26 -3.62 -5.02
CA ARG A 40 -20.30 -2.15 -4.90
C ARG A 40 -19.76 -1.66 -3.56
N GLN A 41 -19.62 -2.55 -2.58
CA GLN A 41 -19.01 -2.22 -1.31
C GLN A 41 -17.60 -1.67 -1.54
N ARG A 42 -17.32 -0.50 -0.93
CA ARG A 42 -16.01 0.13 -0.96
C ARG A 42 -15.03 -0.59 -0.06
N LEU A 43 -13.78 -0.64 -0.50
CA LEU A 43 -12.65 -1.03 0.34
C LEU A 43 -12.36 0.08 1.35
N ASP A 44 -11.77 -0.28 2.49
CA ASP A 44 -11.54 0.68 3.56
C ASP A 44 -10.66 1.85 3.11
N GLY A 45 -11.05 3.06 3.49
CA GLY A 45 -10.25 4.27 3.28
C GLY A 45 -10.04 4.69 1.82
N CYS A 46 -10.68 4.07 0.83
CA CYS A 46 -10.54 4.49 -0.57
C CYS A 46 -11.85 4.44 -1.37
N SER A 47 -11.77 4.91 -2.62
CA SER A 47 -12.90 4.96 -3.55
C SER A 47 -13.14 3.66 -4.32
N PHE A 48 -12.18 2.71 -4.29
CA PHE A 48 -12.26 1.44 -4.99
C PHE A 48 -13.24 0.47 -4.33
N THR A 49 -13.85 -0.41 -5.14
CA THR A 49 -14.84 -1.38 -4.66
C THR A 49 -14.34 -2.81 -4.72
N ASN A 50 -15.05 -3.71 -4.05
CA ASN A 50 -14.88 -5.15 -4.13
C ASN A 50 -14.89 -5.67 -5.57
N GLY A 51 -15.82 -5.21 -6.40
CA GLY A 51 -15.93 -5.59 -7.81
C GLY A 51 -14.70 -5.18 -8.60
N PHE A 52 -14.21 -3.96 -8.41
CA PHE A 52 -12.98 -3.47 -9.06
C PHE A 52 -11.76 -4.33 -8.70
N LEU A 53 -11.62 -4.72 -7.43
CA LEU A 53 -10.53 -5.58 -6.98
C LEU A 53 -10.57 -6.95 -7.66
N ILE A 54 -11.74 -7.61 -7.65
CA ILE A 54 -11.90 -8.93 -8.26
C ILE A 54 -11.70 -8.88 -9.77
N GLU A 55 -12.21 -7.86 -10.45
CA GLU A 55 -11.97 -7.65 -11.88
C GLU A 55 -10.46 -7.52 -12.16
N SER A 56 -9.75 -6.73 -11.35
CA SER A 56 -8.31 -6.57 -11.48
C SER A 56 -7.55 -7.89 -11.32
N LEU A 57 -7.92 -8.74 -10.36
CA LEU A 57 -7.32 -10.06 -10.15
C LEU A 57 -7.63 -11.02 -11.30
N ARG A 58 -8.90 -11.12 -11.70
CA ARG A 58 -9.35 -12.01 -12.78
C ARG A 58 -8.80 -11.66 -14.15
N THR A 59 -8.34 -10.42 -14.34
CA THR A 59 -7.79 -9.95 -15.62
C THR A 59 -6.28 -10.06 -15.67
N ASN A 60 -5.58 -9.82 -14.55
CA ASN A 60 -4.13 -9.58 -14.58
C ASN A 60 -3.32 -10.53 -13.70
N ASP A 61 -3.94 -11.27 -12.78
CA ASP A 61 -3.22 -12.17 -11.89
C ASP A 61 -3.40 -13.63 -12.33
N GLN A 62 -2.40 -14.15 -13.04
CA GLN A 62 -2.42 -15.53 -13.54
C GLN A 62 -2.60 -16.58 -12.43
N ASP A 63 -1.95 -16.41 -11.28
CA ASP A 63 -2.02 -17.37 -10.17
C ASP A 63 -3.44 -17.35 -9.56
N PHE A 64 -4.03 -16.16 -9.46
CA PHE A 64 -5.42 -16.03 -9.05
C PHE A 64 -6.37 -16.66 -10.06
N ILE A 65 -6.18 -16.42 -11.36
CA ILE A 65 -7.03 -16.95 -12.44
C ILE A 65 -7.01 -18.49 -12.42
N GLU A 66 -5.82 -19.08 -12.35
CA GLU A 66 -5.64 -20.53 -12.38
C GLU A 66 -6.22 -21.22 -11.15
N LYS A 67 -5.99 -20.66 -9.96
CA LYS A 67 -6.38 -21.29 -8.69
C LYS A 67 -7.79 -20.93 -8.24
N TYR A 68 -8.27 -19.73 -8.56
CA TYR A 68 -9.49 -19.15 -8.01
C TYR A 68 -10.44 -18.50 -9.03
N GLY A 69 -10.04 -18.34 -10.29
CA GLY A 69 -10.74 -17.47 -11.24
C GLY A 69 -12.22 -17.78 -11.44
N LYS A 70 -12.62 -19.05 -11.31
CA LYS A 70 -14.01 -19.52 -11.44
C LYS A 70 -14.75 -19.65 -10.12
N ARG A 71 -14.07 -19.48 -8.99
CA ARG A 71 -14.67 -19.68 -7.66
C ARG A 71 -15.53 -18.48 -7.28
N PRO A 72 -16.72 -18.71 -6.72
CA PRO A 72 -17.55 -17.63 -6.20
C PRO A 72 -16.90 -17.03 -4.97
N VAL A 73 -16.78 -15.71 -4.96
CA VAL A 73 -16.30 -14.93 -3.82
C VAL A 73 -17.44 -14.84 -2.81
N LYS A 74 -17.14 -15.11 -1.53
CA LYS A 74 -18.08 -14.96 -0.42
C LYS A 74 -18.04 -13.52 0.12
N ASN A 75 -16.85 -13.05 0.48
CA ASN A 75 -16.63 -11.68 0.90
C ASN A 75 -15.17 -11.27 0.67
N ILE A 76 -14.91 -9.98 0.81
CA ILE A 76 -13.59 -9.41 0.84
C ILE A 76 -13.47 -8.61 2.12
N THR A 77 -12.39 -8.83 2.85
CA THR A 77 -12.02 -7.97 3.97
C THR A 77 -10.83 -7.11 3.55
N SER A 78 -10.89 -5.82 3.83
CA SER A 78 -9.75 -4.92 3.71
C SER A 78 -9.26 -4.53 5.10
N THR A 79 -7.99 -4.20 5.21
CA THR A 79 -7.44 -3.61 6.43
C THR A 79 -6.32 -2.66 6.07
N ILE A 80 -6.37 -1.44 6.58
CA ILE A 80 -5.29 -0.46 6.44
C ILE A 80 -4.11 -0.93 7.30
N VAL A 81 -3.04 -1.39 6.66
CA VAL A 81 -1.82 -1.87 7.33
C VAL A 81 -0.77 -0.77 7.49
N SER A 82 -0.89 0.33 6.76
CA SER A 82 0.02 1.47 6.89
C SER A 82 -0.05 2.12 8.27
N LYS A 83 -1.25 2.26 8.88
CA LYS A 83 -1.46 2.87 10.21
C LYS A 83 -0.64 4.15 10.43
N GLY A 84 -0.65 5.08 9.45
CA GLY A 84 0.12 6.33 9.47
C GLY A 84 1.61 6.22 9.08
N LYS A 85 2.14 5.00 8.85
CA LYS A 85 3.53 4.76 8.43
C LYS A 85 3.73 4.76 6.90
N GLY A 86 2.64 4.85 6.14
CA GLY A 86 2.65 4.83 4.67
C GLY A 86 3.03 6.17 4.03
N PHE A 87 3.26 7.20 4.84
CA PHE A 87 3.62 8.57 4.48
C PHE A 87 2.66 9.22 3.48
N VAL A 88 2.81 8.93 2.18
CA VAL A 88 2.06 9.51 1.05
C VAL A 88 1.04 8.54 0.45
N SER A 89 0.73 7.45 1.16
CA SER A 89 -0.22 6.44 0.70
C SER A 89 -0.83 5.68 1.86
N ILE A 90 -2.08 5.26 1.68
CA ILE A 90 -2.64 4.17 2.47
C ILE A 90 -2.25 2.83 1.82
N ILE A 91 -1.88 1.87 2.66
CA ILE A 91 -1.58 0.50 2.23
C ILE A 91 -2.67 -0.40 2.78
N LEU A 92 -3.42 -1.02 1.89
CA LEU A 92 -4.55 -1.90 2.17
C LEU A 92 -4.12 -3.33 1.93
N LYS A 93 -4.23 -4.18 2.95
CA LYS A 93 -4.23 -5.63 2.75
C LYS A 93 -5.65 -6.08 2.50
N CYS A 94 -5.90 -6.71 1.37
CA CYS A 94 -7.19 -7.25 0.98
C CYS A 94 -7.14 -8.78 1.06
N THR A 95 -8.11 -9.39 1.74
CA THR A 95 -8.27 -10.84 1.86
C THR A 95 -9.57 -11.25 1.20
N VAL A 96 -9.47 -12.08 0.18
CA VAL A 96 -10.60 -12.65 -0.56
C VAL A 96 -10.94 -14.01 0.04
N HIS A 97 -12.19 -14.17 0.47
CA HIS A 97 -12.72 -15.43 0.97
C HIS A 97 -13.69 -16.02 -0.05
N PHE A 98 -13.64 -17.33 -0.26
CA PHE A 98 -14.46 -18.04 -1.24
C PHE A 98 -15.60 -18.82 -0.56
N VAL A 99 -16.71 -19.04 -1.26
CA VAL A 99 -17.91 -19.70 -0.68
C VAL A 99 -17.65 -21.15 -0.27
N ASP A 100 -16.81 -21.85 -1.02
CA ASP A 100 -16.43 -23.25 -0.83
C ASP A 100 -15.22 -23.44 0.09
N SER A 101 -14.72 -22.38 0.71
CA SER A 101 -13.59 -22.42 1.63
C SER A 101 -14.00 -23.04 2.98
N SER A 102 -13.45 -24.21 3.30
CA SER A 102 -13.67 -24.92 4.56
C SER A 102 -12.56 -24.71 5.60
N SER A 103 -11.48 -24.01 5.22
CA SER A 103 -10.32 -23.78 6.07
C SER A 103 -9.70 -22.40 5.81
N ASP A 104 -9.04 -21.84 6.83
CA ASP A 104 -8.31 -20.56 6.74
C ASP A 104 -7.17 -20.58 5.72
N SER A 105 -6.74 -21.76 5.26
CA SER A 105 -5.71 -21.91 4.22
C SER A 105 -6.20 -21.60 2.81
N ASP A 106 -7.50 -21.42 2.63
CA ASP A 106 -8.14 -21.24 1.32
C ASP A 106 -8.70 -19.83 1.18
N ILE A 107 -7.82 -18.88 1.46
CA ILE A 107 -7.96 -17.44 1.25
C ILE A 107 -6.94 -16.99 0.21
N TYR A 108 -7.20 -15.85 -0.43
CA TYR A 108 -6.24 -15.19 -1.29
C TYR A 108 -5.98 -13.78 -0.79
N THR A 109 -4.72 -13.38 -0.67
CA THR A 109 -4.34 -12.06 -0.15
C THR A 109 -3.61 -11.23 -1.20
N THR A 110 -3.95 -9.95 -1.25
CA THR A 110 -3.33 -8.97 -2.16
C THR A 110 -3.19 -7.61 -1.46
N VAL A 111 -2.39 -6.72 -2.03
CA VAL A 111 -2.12 -5.38 -1.49
C VAL A 111 -2.54 -4.30 -2.47
N LEU A 112 -3.26 -3.30 -1.97
CA LEU A 112 -3.54 -2.05 -2.68
C LEU A 112 -2.79 -0.92 -2.01
N LYS A 113 -1.89 -0.29 -2.76
CA LYS A 113 -1.31 1.00 -2.39
C LYS A 113 -2.11 2.10 -3.08
N VAL A 114 -2.69 2.99 -2.30
CA VAL A 114 -3.50 4.10 -2.80
C VAL A 114 -2.84 5.40 -2.34
N PRO A 115 -2.36 6.25 -3.27
CA PRO A 115 -1.78 7.52 -2.90
C PRO A 115 -2.88 8.44 -2.35
N GLY A 116 -2.48 9.27 -1.39
CA GLY A 116 -3.41 10.11 -0.66
C GLY A 116 -2.67 11.06 0.27
N THR A 117 -3.42 12.02 0.80
CA THR A 117 -2.91 13.07 1.67
C THR A 117 -3.28 12.85 3.15
N GLU A 118 -4.14 11.88 3.44
CA GLU A 118 -4.78 11.70 4.74
C GLU A 118 -3.75 11.44 5.86
N SER A 119 -2.74 10.60 5.59
CA SER A 119 -1.67 10.31 6.56
C SER A 119 -0.74 11.51 6.81
N MET A 120 -0.68 12.46 5.89
CA MET A 120 0.11 13.68 6.05
C MET A 120 -0.65 14.73 6.84
N ASP A 121 -1.96 14.83 6.67
CA ASP A 121 -2.81 15.72 7.48
C ASP A 121 -2.72 15.33 8.96
N GLU A 122 -2.69 14.01 9.24
CA GLU A 122 -2.50 13.47 10.59
C GLU A 122 -1.09 13.75 11.16
N ALA A 123 -0.04 13.64 10.34
CA ALA A 123 1.35 13.74 10.80
C ALA A 123 1.88 15.18 10.91
N PHE A 124 1.40 16.09 10.05
CA PHE A 124 1.94 17.44 9.92
C PHE A 124 0.92 18.56 10.16
N GLY A 125 -0.36 18.25 10.39
CA GLY A 125 -1.46 19.22 10.36
C GLY A 125 -1.96 19.47 8.94
N GLU A 126 -2.91 20.41 8.78
CA GLU A 126 -3.56 20.66 7.48
C GLU A 126 -2.53 20.90 6.35
N ILE A 127 -2.56 20.04 5.33
CA ILE A 127 -1.69 20.14 4.15
C ILE A 127 -1.94 21.41 3.33
N ALA A 128 -3.04 22.13 3.63
CA ALA A 128 -3.33 23.44 3.06
C ALA A 128 -2.12 24.41 3.12
N ASP A 129 -1.28 24.28 4.14
CA ASP A 129 -0.06 25.08 4.31
C ASP A 129 1.09 24.74 3.34
N PHE A 130 1.05 23.56 2.70
CA PHE A 130 2.06 23.15 1.72
C PHE A 130 1.73 23.58 0.28
N GLY A 131 0.51 24.07 0.03
CA GLY A 131 0.09 24.61 -1.27
C GLY A 131 -0.14 23.58 -2.38
N LYS A 132 -0.62 24.05 -3.55
CA LYS A 132 -0.95 23.21 -4.72
C LYS A 132 0.25 22.47 -5.30
N ASP A 133 1.45 23.03 -5.17
CA ASP A 133 2.69 22.44 -5.66
C ASP A 133 2.99 21.11 -4.98
N PHE A 134 2.59 20.96 -3.72
CA PHE A 134 2.79 19.72 -2.97
C PHE A 134 1.97 18.56 -3.51
N LEU A 135 0.68 18.78 -3.80
CA LEU A 135 -0.17 17.74 -4.40
C LEU A 135 0.36 17.30 -5.76
N HIS A 136 0.79 18.25 -6.60
CA HIS A 136 1.40 17.93 -7.89
C HIS A 136 2.66 17.05 -7.74
N ARG A 137 3.47 17.31 -6.71
CA ARG A 137 4.64 16.49 -6.39
C ARG A 137 4.25 15.07 -5.98
N LEU A 138 3.21 14.89 -5.16
CA LEU A 138 2.75 13.56 -4.76
C LEU A 138 2.24 12.75 -5.96
N VAL A 139 1.52 13.41 -6.89
CA VAL A 139 1.11 12.80 -8.16
C VAL A 139 2.35 12.34 -8.94
N LYS A 140 3.36 13.20 -9.10
CA LYS A 140 4.61 12.86 -9.80
C LYS A 140 5.36 11.68 -9.16
N ILE A 141 5.39 11.59 -7.82
CA ILE A 141 5.97 10.45 -7.11
C ILE A 141 5.24 9.15 -7.48
N HIS A 142 3.91 9.17 -7.41
CA HIS A 142 3.08 8.02 -7.75
C HIS A 142 3.23 7.60 -9.21
N GLU A 143 3.26 8.55 -10.15
CA GLU A 143 3.51 8.29 -11.57
C GLU A 143 4.91 7.70 -11.81
N THR A 144 5.92 8.22 -11.10
CA THR A 144 7.29 7.69 -11.15
C THR A 144 7.34 6.26 -10.64
N GLU A 145 6.61 5.95 -9.57
CA GLU A 145 6.50 4.59 -9.03
C GLU A 145 5.77 3.64 -10.00
N ILE A 146 4.68 4.09 -10.63
CA ILE A 146 3.99 3.34 -11.69
C ILE A 146 4.95 3.04 -12.85
N LYS A 147 5.69 4.05 -13.32
CA LYS A 147 6.69 3.90 -14.38
C LYS A 147 7.75 2.88 -13.98
N PHE A 148 8.21 2.92 -12.73
CA PHE A 148 9.16 1.94 -12.22
C PHE A 148 8.61 0.51 -12.36
N TYR A 149 7.41 0.23 -11.87
CA TYR A 149 6.84 -1.12 -11.93
C TYR A 149 6.50 -1.57 -13.36
N ASN A 150 5.95 -0.70 -14.19
CA ASN A 150 5.49 -1.07 -15.52
C ASN A 150 6.63 -1.17 -16.55
N GLU A 151 7.72 -0.41 -16.38
CA GLU A 151 8.78 -0.34 -17.38
C GLU A 151 10.13 -0.84 -16.85
N ILE A 152 10.50 -0.46 -15.63
CA ILE A 152 11.87 -0.66 -15.10
C ILE A 152 12.01 -2.03 -14.42
N ALA A 153 11.05 -2.40 -13.58
CA ALA A 153 11.05 -3.64 -12.82
C ALA A 153 11.23 -4.88 -13.72
N LEU A 154 10.69 -4.84 -14.93
CA LEU A 154 10.75 -5.92 -15.92
C LEU A 154 12.18 -6.37 -16.27
N PHE A 155 13.16 -5.46 -16.19
CA PHE A 155 14.57 -5.77 -16.45
C PHE A 155 15.47 -5.65 -15.22
N CYS A 156 14.91 -5.29 -14.07
CA CYS A 156 15.62 -5.23 -12.79
C CYS A 156 15.33 -6.42 -11.86
N SER A 157 14.39 -7.29 -12.23
CA SER A 157 13.95 -8.44 -11.43
C SER A 157 14.99 -9.55 -11.28
N ASP A 158 16.05 -9.56 -12.10
CA ASP A 158 17.12 -10.55 -11.98
C ASP A 158 17.93 -10.35 -10.69
N GLY A 159 17.71 -11.24 -9.72
CA GLY A 159 18.34 -11.20 -8.40
C GLY A 159 17.82 -10.11 -7.45
N VAL A 160 16.76 -9.38 -7.82
CA VAL A 160 16.06 -8.45 -6.93
C VAL A 160 14.59 -8.88 -6.83
N PRO A 161 14.11 -9.29 -5.64
CA PRO A 161 12.70 -9.61 -5.47
C PRO A 161 11.88 -8.33 -5.59
N ILE A 162 11.09 -8.23 -6.66
CA ILE A 162 10.16 -7.13 -6.91
C ILE A 162 8.75 -7.73 -6.85
N PRO A 163 7.79 -7.10 -6.12
CA PRO A 163 6.43 -7.60 -6.09
C PRO A 163 5.83 -7.62 -7.49
N LYS A 164 5.11 -8.69 -7.81
CA LYS A 164 4.22 -8.77 -8.96
C LYS A 164 3.16 -7.68 -8.85
N VAL A 165 3.13 -6.78 -9.83
CA VAL A 165 2.11 -5.74 -9.95
C VAL A 165 1.04 -6.20 -10.92
N ASN A 166 -0.19 -6.28 -10.42
CA ASN A 166 -1.36 -6.73 -11.17
C ASN A 166 -2.00 -5.59 -11.95
N LYS A 167 -2.11 -4.40 -11.37
CA LYS A 167 -2.72 -3.24 -12.04
C LYS A 167 -2.23 -1.93 -11.45
N THR A 168 -2.11 -0.90 -12.29
CA THR A 168 -1.78 0.47 -11.88
C THR A 168 -2.79 1.45 -12.44
N LEU A 169 -3.09 2.51 -11.69
CA LEU A 169 -3.89 3.65 -12.14
C LEU A 169 -3.19 4.96 -11.82
N PRO A 170 -3.06 5.89 -12.78
CA PRO A 170 -2.51 7.22 -12.51
C PRO A 170 -3.42 7.99 -11.55
N TRP A 171 -2.84 8.93 -10.81
CA TRP A 171 -3.58 9.80 -9.92
C TRP A 171 -3.90 11.11 -10.64
N ILE A 172 -5.20 11.38 -10.88
CA ILE A 172 -5.68 12.61 -11.49
C ILE A 172 -6.48 13.37 -10.43
N PRO A 173 -5.90 14.41 -9.78
CA PRO A 173 -6.56 15.15 -8.73
C PRO A 173 -7.96 15.65 -9.10
N GLY A 174 -8.96 15.34 -8.26
CA GLY A 174 -10.35 15.73 -8.48
C GLY A 174 -11.15 14.83 -9.44
N GLU A 175 -10.49 13.91 -10.16
CA GLU A 175 -11.15 13.05 -11.15
C GLU A 175 -10.99 11.55 -10.83
N GLN A 176 -9.75 11.09 -10.59
CA GLN A 176 -9.43 9.69 -10.41
C GLN A 176 -8.38 9.49 -9.32
N GLN A 177 -8.69 8.68 -8.31
CA GLN A 177 -7.71 8.25 -7.32
C GLN A 177 -6.67 7.32 -7.97
N GLY A 178 -5.38 7.54 -7.69
CA GLY A 178 -4.33 6.62 -8.13
C GLY A 178 -4.40 5.28 -7.40
N MET A 179 -3.73 4.25 -7.91
CA MET A 179 -3.57 2.98 -7.20
C MET A 179 -2.46 2.13 -7.83
N ILE A 180 -1.78 1.35 -7.00
CA ILE A 180 -0.95 0.22 -7.41
C ILE A 180 -1.49 -1.02 -6.68
N HIS A 181 -1.96 -2.01 -7.44
CA HIS A 181 -2.43 -3.30 -6.95
C HIS A 181 -1.35 -4.35 -7.21
N MET A 182 -0.87 -5.00 -6.16
CA MET A 182 0.29 -5.88 -6.18
C MET A 182 0.12 -7.07 -5.23
N GLU A 183 0.94 -8.10 -5.40
CA GLU A 183 0.92 -9.28 -4.53
C GLU A 183 1.18 -8.94 -3.05
N ASP A 184 0.65 -9.77 -2.15
CA ASP A 184 0.92 -9.66 -0.71
C ASP A 184 2.21 -10.39 -0.34
N LEU A 185 3.26 -9.63 -0.03
CA LEU A 185 4.54 -10.16 0.42
C LEU A 185 4.63 -10.39 1.95
N SER A 186 3.57 -10.17 2.73
CA SER A 186 3.62 -10.27 4.20
C SER A 186 4.01 -11.66 4.74
N GLY A 187 3.90 -12.71 3.92
CA GLY A 187 4.37 -14.06 4.27
C GLY A 187 5.86 -14.30 4.05
N CYS A 188 6.54 -13.47 3.25
CA CYS A 188 7.94 -13.69 2.84
C CYS A 188 8.84 -12.45 3.00
N ALA A 189 8.28 -11.28 3.27
CA ALA A 189 8.99 -10.03 3.48
C ALA A 189 8.72 -9.46 4.88
N LYS A 190 9.69 -8.71 5.41
CA LYS A 190 9.60 -8.03 6.70
C LYS A 190 10.35 -6.71 6.67
N SER A 191 9.74 -5.66 7.22
CA SER A 191 10.47 -4.43 7.56
C SER A 191 11.29 -4.66 8.83
N ILE A 192 12.59 -4.41 8.74
CA ILE A 192 13.52 -4.56 9.87
C ILE A 192 13.72 -3.17 10.50
N ASN A 193 13.75 -3.11 11.83
CA ASN A 193 14.07 -1.86 12.52
C ASN A 193 15.52 -1.50 12.19
N ILE A 194 15.82 -0.24 11.89
CA ILE A 194 17.20 0.21 11.62
C ILE A 194 18.16 -0.08 12.79
N MET A 195 17.62 -0.19 14.00
CA MET A 195 18.38 -0.56 15.21
C MET A 195 18.66 -2.07 15.29
N ASP A 196 17.88 -2.89 14.58
CA ASP A 196 18.13 -4.32 14.49
C ASP A 196 19.27 -4.55 13.47
N SER A 197 20.34 -5.20 13.90
CA SER A 197 21.44 -5.53 13.01
C SER A 197 21.05 -6.65 12.04
N LEU A 198 21.57 -6.55 10.81
CA LEU A 198 21.47 -7.62 9.82
C LEU A 198 22.60 -8.63 10.03
N ASN A 199 22.33 -9.91 9.77
CA ASN A 199 23.40 -10.88 9.67
C ASN A 199 24.16 -10.74 8.33
N VAL A 200 25.37 -11.31 8.26
CA VAL A 200 26.24 -11.20 7.08
C VAL A 200 25.53 -11.64 5.80
N ARG A 201 24.77 -12.73 5.84
CA ARG A 201 24.05 -13.25 4.67
C ARG A 201 22.94 -12.29 4.19
N GLN A 202 22.25 -11.62 5.11
CA GLN A 202 21.26 -10.60 4.75
C GLN A 202 21.94 -9.38 4.10
N VAL A 203 23.09 -8.95 4.62
CA VAL A 203 23.88 -7.86 4.04
C VAL A 203 24.36 -8.25 2.64
N GLU A 204 24.91 -9.45 2.46
CA GLU A 204 25.33 -9.97 1.15
C GLU A 204 24.19 -9.95 0.15
N ASN A 205 23.00 -10.45 0.53
CA ASN A 205 21.83 -10.45 -0.34
C ASN A 205 21.40 -9.03 -0.74
N ILE A 206 21.39 -8.08 0.21
CA ILE A 206 21.06 -6.67 -0.08
C ILE A 206 22.08 -6.06 -1.03
N VAL A 207 23.38 -6.26 -0.77
CA VAL A 207 24.46 -5.73 -1.61
C VAL A 207 24.39 -6.31 -3.01
N SER A 208 24.15 -7.63 -3.16
CA SER A 208 23.96 -8.27 -4.45
C SER A 208 22.73 -7.73 -5.18
N GLY A 209 21.61 -7.54 -4.49
CA GLY A 209 20.41 -6.95 -5.08
C GLY A 209 20.64 -5.52 -5.56
N LEU A 210 21.29 -4.67 -4.75
CA LEU A 210 21.66 -3.31 -5.13
C LEU A 210 22.65 -3.27 -6.31
N ALA A 211 23.64 -4.16 -6.31
CA ALA A 211 24.59 -4.28 -7.40
C ALA A 211 23.89 -4.65 -8.71
N ASN A 212 22.94 -5.59 -8.68
CA ASN A 212 22.14 -5.95 -9.85
C ASN A 212 21.23 -4.81 -10.31
N LEU A 213 20.58 -4.11 -9.38
CA LEU A 213 19.76 -2.94 -9.69
C LEU A 213 20.59 -1.85 -10.39
N HIS A 214 21.77 -1.51 -9.85
CA HIS A 214 22.68 -0.53 -10.44
C HIS A 214 23.21 -0.99 -11.80
N LYS A 215 23.66 -2.25 -11.92
CA LYS A 215 24.12 -2.83 -13.19
C LYS A 215 23.03 -2.74 -14.26
N ASN A 216 21.82 -3.20 -13.95
CA ASN A 216 20.70 -3.17 -14.88
C ASN A 216 20.30 -1.75 -15.23
N GLY A 217 20.42 -0.83 -14.28
CA GLY A 217 20.18 0.59 -14.50
C GLY A 217 21.17 1.25 -15.44
N LEU A 218 22.46 0.96 -15.28
CA LEU A 218 23.52 1.44 -16.17
C LEU A 218 23.38 0.89 -17.59
N ILE A 219 23.04 -0.41 -17.73
CA ILE A 219 22.81 -1.04 -19.04
C ILE A 219 21.58 -0.44 -19.73
N ASN A 220 20.52 -0.19 -18.98
CA ASN A 220 19.25 0.33 -19.50
C ASN A 220 19.10 1.84 -19.27
N LYS A 221 20.20 2.60 -19.31
CA LYS A 221 20.24 4.02 -18.94
C LYS A 221 19.16 4.86 -19.61
N SER A 222 18.86 4.61 -20.88
CA SER A 222 17.81 5.34 -21.63
C SER A 222 16.39 5.10 -21.09
N LYS A 223 16.12 3.92 -20.53
CA LYS A 223 14.84 3.55 -19.89
C LYS A 223 14.81 3.96 -18.41
N MET A 224 15.98 4.00 -17.77
CA MET A 224 16.17 4.44 -16.39
C MET A 224 16.19 5.95 -16.20
N VAL A 225 16.05 6.74 -17.27
CA VAL A 225 15.70 8.16 -17.15
C VAL A 225 14.25 8.25 -16.65
N LEU A 226 14.05 8.00 -15.36
CA LEU A 226 13.09 8.75 -14.58
C LEU A 226 13.56 10.20 -14.74
N ASP A 227 12.67 11.12 -15.14
CA ASP A 227 13.06 12.49 -15.47
C ASP A 227 14.16 12.97 -14.52
N ASN A 228 15.28 13.43 -15.09
CA ASN A 228 16.45 13.97 -14.38
C ASN A 228 16.12 15.25 -13.62
N ASP A 229 14.89 15.39 -13.16
CA ASP A 229 14.38 16.46 -12.37
C ASP A 229 14.94 16.33 -10.96
N LYS A 230 16.26 16.55 -10.86
CA LYS A 230 16.95 16.80 -9.59
C LYS A 230 16.24 17.90 -8.83
N THR A 231 15.57 18.82 -9.54
CA THR A 231 14.67 19.81 -8.97
C THR A 231 13.63 19.16 -8.06
N PHE A 232 13.01 18.03 -8.42
CA PHE A 232 12.07 17.34 -7.54
C PHE A 232 12.73 16.88 -6.22
N VAL A 233 13.91 16.26 -6.26
CA VAL A 233 14.62 15.81 -5.06
C VAL A 233 15.09 17.00 -4.23
N ILE A 234 15.64 18.02 -4.87
CA ILE A 234 16.10 19.26 -4.24
C ILE A 234 14.91 19.99 -3.59
N GLU A 235 13.78 20.10 -4.28
CA GLU A 235 12.56 20.74 -3.80
C GLU A 235 11.92 19.97 -2.65
N MET A 236 11.86 18.64 -2.74
CA MET A 236 11.40 17.77 -1.66
C MET A 236 12.26 18.01 -0.42
N LEU A 237 13.57 18.00 -0.60
CA LEU A 237 14.51 18.31 0.47
C LEU A 237 14.35 19.74 0.97
N GLN A 238 14.18 20.75 0.14
CA GLN A 238 13.91 22.11 0.59
C GLN A 238 12.60 22.24 1.37
N THR A 239 11.60 21.39 1.12
CA THR A 239 10.37 21.32 1.90
C THR A 239 10.55 20.59 3.23
N PHE A 240 11.35 19.52 3.27
CA PHE A 240 11.59 18.72 4.49
C PHE A 240 12.73 19.22 5.37
N LEU A 241 13.78 19.78 4.79
CA LEU A 241 15.01 20.22 5.46
C LEU A 241 14.76 21.34 6.49
N PRO A 242 13.88 22.32 6.27
CA PRO A 242 13.49 23.25 7.33
C PRO A 242 12.83 22.56 8.53
N LYS A 243 12.29 21.35 8.34
CA LYS A 243 11.71 20.50 9.39
C LYS A 243 12.68 19.42 9.92
N VAL A 244 13.86 19.26 9.30
CA VAL A 244 14.93 18.37 9.81
C VAL A 244 15.36 18.73 11.25
N PRO A 245 15.40 20.01 11.68
CA PRO A 245 15.56 20.35 13.08
C PRO A 245 14.52 19.71 14.01
N LEU A 246 13.26 19.57 13.58
CA LEU A 246 12.23 18.90 14.37
C LEU A 246 12.47 17.39 14.44
N PHE A 247 12.83 16.77 13.32
CA PHE A 247 13.12 15.33 13.28
C PHE A 247 14.35 14.97 14.13
N ILE A 248 15.39 15.80 14.05
CA ILE A 248 16.59 15.72 14.88
C ILE A 248 16.25 15.94 16.34
N LYS A 249 15.44 16.95 16.67
CA LYS A 249 15.03 17.22 18.04
C LYS A 249 14.26 16.03 18.62
N SER A 250 13.32 15.46 17.88
CA SER A 250 12.62 14.23 18.29
C SER A 250 13.56 13.04 18.42
N PHE A 251 14.53 12.88 17.52
CA PHE A 251 15.55 11.84 17.62
C PHE A 251 16.43 12.02 18.87
N LEU A 252 16.80 13.26 19.20
CA LEU A 252 17.56 13.59 20.41
C LEU A 252 16.72 13.41 21.67
N GLU A 253 15.44 13.74 21.64
CA GLU A 253 14.52 13.46 22.75
C GLU A 253 14.38 11.96 23.00
N LEU A 254 14.39 11.14 21.95
CA LEU A 254 14.45 9.67 22.06
C LEU A 254 15.83 9.17 22.51
N ALA A 255 16.89 9.83 22.07
CA ALA A 255 18.28 9.49 22.39
C ALA A 255 18.77 10.11 23.71
N ASN A 256 17.97 10.91 24.41
CA ASN A 256 18.34 11.63 25.64
C ASN A 256 18.72 10.70 26.82
N ASN A 257 18.54 9.39 26.66
CA ASN A 257 19.04 8.38 27.59
C ASN A 257 20.46 7.87 27.24
N ASP A 258 21.11 8.40 26.21
CA ASP A 258 22.44 8.02 25.75
C ASP A 258 23.37 9.24 25.63
N GLU A 259 24.32 9.32 26.57
CA GLU A 259 25.31 10.39 26.67
C GLU A 259 26.26 10.43 25.47
N PHE A 260 26.58 9.28 24.87
CA PHE A 260 27.46 9.21 23.71
C PHE A 260 26.80 9.85 22.48
N PHE A 261 25.54 9.50 22.20
CA PHE A 261 24.80 10.10 21.08
C PHE A 261 24.61 11.61 21.27
N THR A 262 24.28 12.04 22.48
CA THR A 262 24.10 13.46 22.80
C THR A 262 25.38 14.26 22.54
N LYS A 263 26.53 13.75 22.99
CA LYS A 263 27.84 14.39 22.81
C LYS A 263 28.27 14.41 21.35
N MET A 264 28.12 13.30 20.63
CA MET A 264 28.40 13.26 19.19
C MET A 264 27.53 14.24 18.42
N PHE A 265 26.23 14.30 18.74
CA PHE A 265 25.31 15.17 18.03
C PHE A 265 25.61 16.66 18.25
N SER A 266 25.82 17.08 19.50
CA SER A 266 26.17 18.47 19.83
C SER A 266 27.39 19.00 19.07
N LYS A 267 28.33 18.11 18.72
CA LYS A 267 29.53 18.45 17.94
C LYS A 267 29.21 18.79 16.49
N TYR A 268 28.20 18.13 15.91
CA TYR A 268 27.83 18.27 14.50
C TYR A 268 26.50 19.01 14.29
N GLU A 269 25.80 19.39 15.35
CA GLU A 269 24.48 20.02 15.33
C GLU A 269 24.38 21.14 14.28
N LYS A 270 25.31 22.09 14.28
CA LYS A 270 25.31 23.20 13.31
C LYS A 270 25.41 22.75 11.85
N LEU A 271 26.10 21.64 11.58
CA LEU A 271 26.22 21.08 10.24
C LEU A 271 24.97 20.28 9.87
N ILE A 272 24.45 19.45 10.79
CA ILE A 272 23.28 18.62 10.55
C ILE A 272 22.02 19.48 10.38
N LEU A 273 21.93 20.61 11.09
CA LEU A 273 20.84 21.58 10.93
C LEU A 273 21.02 22.53 9.72
N ASN A 274 22.15 22.46 9.02
CA ASN A 274 22.41 23.28 7.84
C ASN A 274 21.91 22.56 6.57
N VAL A 275 20.88 23.14 5.96
CA VAL A 275 20.23 22.66 4.73
C VAL A 275 21.23 22.49 3.59
N ASP A 276 22.11 23.47 3.37
CA ASP A 276 23.10 23.45 2.29
C ASP A 276 24.13 22.34 2.52
N PHE A 277 24.54 22.12 3.77
CA PHE A 277 25.44 21.02 4.11
C PHE A 277 24.81 19.65 3.85
N TYR A 278 23.53 19.47 4.17
CA TYR A 278 22.83 18.21 3.89
C TYR A 278 22.67 17.93 2.39
N ILE A 279 22.30 18.95 1.61
CA ILE A 279 22.25 18.85 0.14
C ILE A 279 23.63 18.51 -0.40
N TYR A 280 24.66 19.23 0.05
CA TYR A 280 26.04 18.97 -0.33
C TYR A 280 26.46 17.52 -0.04
N ALA A 281 26.28 17.06 1.20
CA ALA A 281 26.63 15.69 1.61
C ALA A 281 25.89 14.61 0.81
N SER A 282 24.63 14.88 0.43
CA SER A 282 23.77 13.91 -0.25
C SER A 282 24.00 13.86 -1.78
N PHE A 283 24.35 14.98 -2.43
CA PHE A 283 24.36 15.08 -3.90
C PHE A 283 25.67 15.56 -4.51
N ASP A 284 26.53 16.25 -3.77
CA ASP A 284 27.67 16.96 -4.33
C ASP A 284 29.02 16.54 -3.74
N ALA A 285 29.04 15.99 -2.52
CA ALA A 285 30.27 15.59 -1.84
C ALA A 285 31.11 14.61 -2.67
N TRP A 286 30.49 13.70 -3.43
CA TRP A 286 31.19 12.76 -4.30
C TRP A 286 32.03 13.47 -5.39
N LYS A 287 31.56 14.63 -5.89
CA LYS A 287 32.27 15.42 -6.92
C LYS A 287 33.57 15.97 -6.37
N ASP A 288 33.52 16.53 -5.16
CA ASP A 288 34.69 17.12 -4.50
C ASP A 288 35.66 16.07 -4.00
N LEU A 289 35.14 14.89 -3.63
CA LEU A 289 35.95 13.72 -3.26
C LEU A 289 36.62 13.04 -4.47
N LYS A 290 36.41 13.56 -5.69
CA LYS A 290 36.92 12.97 -6.94
C LYS A 290 36.56 11.51 -7.10
N MET A 291 35.40 11.12 -6.56
CA MET A 291 34.85 9.79 -6.78
C MET A 291 34.24 9.79 -8.18
N GLU A 292 34.60 8.82 -9.01
CA GLU A 292 33.92 8.67 -10.30
C GLU A 292 32.45 8.25 -10.04
N PRO A 293 31.50 8.83 -10.80
CA PRO A 293 30.08 8.53 -10.65
C PRO A 293 29.73 7.09 -11.01
#